data_AF-A0A1E1KFU5-F1
#
_entry.id   AF-A0A1E1KFU5-F1
#
_cell.length_a   1.000
_cell.length_b   1.000
_cell.length_c   1.000
_cell.angle_alpha   90.00
_cell.angle_beta   90.00
_cell.angle_gamma   90.00
#
_symmetry.space_group_name_H-M   'P 1'
#
loop_
_entity.id
_entity.type
_entity.pdbx_description
1 polymer ?
#
loop_
_entity_poly.entity_id
_entity_poly.type
_entity_poly.pdbx_seq_one_letter_code
_entity_poly.pdbx_strand_id
1 'polypeptide(L)'
;MIMKLSILSLITAASAATIDVKVGSGGLNFQPDSFAANEGDSVVFHFYSGSGSHSVALSAFDTPCQPASGGFYSGIIMGDQAGDHTYTINITTTTPQYIYCSVGSHCQNGMVAILNPPSSSSSQDITAYKNTAKNAMRASPPSDVQGGVVATGGSSASASASSSSISMSMSMSSSMTMTSSSSSSSATAKTTSSSSRAGTATTSSPSAATTTSTSAGQTNTQKWSTILGMTVLIAGPSLLVLENEPLAK
;
A
#
# COMPACT_ATOMS: atom_id res chain seq x y z
N MET A 1 3.52 11.39 -63.78
CA MET A 1 4.09 12.12 -62.63
C MET A 1 3.99 11.20 -61.42
N ILE A 2 5.07 10.96 -60.68
CA ILE A 2 5.08 10.12 -59.48
C ILE A 2 5.39 11.01 -58.28
N MET A 3 4.38 11.33 -57.47
CA MET A 3 4.56 12.11 -56.25
C MET A 3 5.24 11.24 -55.18
N LYS A 4 6.48 11.59 -54.83
CA LYS A 4 7.16 11.03 -53.66
C LYS A 4 6.53 11.62 -52.40
N LEU A 5 5.70 10.83 -51.73
CA LEU A 5 5.11 11.20 -50.44
C LEU A 5 6.21 11.06 -49.36
N SER A 6 6.76 12.19 -48.91
CA SER A 6 7.79 12.19 -47.87
C SER A 6 7.12 11.99 -46.51
N ILE A 7 7.35 10.83 -45.88
CA ILE A 7 6.76 10.49 -44.59
C ILE A 7 7.53 11.21 -43.49
N LEU A 8 6.95 12.27 -42.93
CA LEU A 8 7.53 12.98 -41.80
C LEU A 8 7.21 12.20 -40.51
N SER A 9 8.19 11.45 -40.01
CA SER A 9 8.03 10.69 -38.77
C SER A 9 8.03 11.63 -37.56
N LEU A 10 6.86 11.80 -36.94
CA LEU A 10 6.71 12.52 -35.69
C LEU A 10 7.26 11.66 -34.55
N ILE A 11 8.39 12.08 -33.98
CA ILE A 11 8.95 11.47 -32.78
C ILE A 11 8.18 12.03 -31.58
N THR A 12 7.20 11.28 -31.07
CA THR A 12 6.56 11.59 -29.79
C THR A 12 7.56 11.36 -28.67
N ALA A 13 8.01 12.45 -28.02
CA ALA A 13 8.76 12.36 -26.78
C ALA A 13 7.81 11.91 -25.66
N ALA A 14 8.02 10.70 -25.15
CA ALA A 14 7.33 10.23 -23.94
C ALA A 14 7.98 10.87 -22.72
N SER A 15 7.26 11.76 -22.05
CA SER A 15 7.64 12.33 -20.76
C SER A 15 7.08 11.47 -19.62
N ALA A 16 7.96 10.87 -18.82
CA ALA A 16 7.56 10.27 -17.55
C ALA A 16 7.23 11.38 -16.54
N ALA A 17 6.06 11.29 -15.89
CA ALA A 17 5.63 12.19 -14.84
C ALA A 17 5.97 11.66 -13.45
N THR A 18 6.07 12.57 -12.48
CA THR A 18 6.13 12.26 -11.05
C THR A 18 4.78 12.62 -10.42
N ILE A 19 4.20 11.70 -9.64
CA ILE A 19 2.95 11.89 -8.92
C ILE A 19 3.22 11.79 -7.42
N ASP A 20 3.05 12.90 -6.71
CA ASP A 20 3.29 12.97 -5.26
C ASP A 20 2.03 12.59 -4.47
N VAL A 21 2.16 11.66 -3.54
CA VAL A 21 1.09 11.20 -2.64
C VAL A 21 1.54 11.37 -1.19
N LYS A 22 0.82 12.16 -0.42
CA LYS A 22 1.10 12.34 1.02
C LYS A 22 0.51 11.18 1.81
N VAL A 23 1.28 10.65 2.76
CA VAL A 23 0.92 9.53 3.64
C VAL A 23 0.94 10.02 5.08
N GLY A 24 -0.17 9.90 5.80
CA GLY A 24 -0.24 10.34 7.21
C GLY A 24 -0.40 11.86 7.42
N SER A 25 -0.56 12.63 6.35
CA SER A 25 -0.67 14.09 6.40
C SER A 25 -1.97 14.52 7.09
N GLY A 26 -1.89 14.97 8.33
CA GLY A 26 -3.07 15.40 9.11
C GLY A 26 -4.02 14.25 9.51
N GLY A 27 -3.57 13.00 9.48
CA GLY A 27 -4.35 11.85 9.94
C GLY A 27 -4.16 10.57 9.12
N LEU A 28 -4.98 9.56 9.41
CA LEU A 28 -4.92 8.22 8.81
C LEU A 28 -5.40 8.21 7.35
N ASN A 29 -4.62 8.80 6.44
CA ASN A 29 -5.01 9.01 5.05
C ASN A 29 -3.84 8.89 4.05
N PHE A 30 -4.22 8.72 2.79
CA PHE A 30 -3.42 9.04 1.61
C PHE A 30 -4.03 10.29 0.96
N GLN A 31 -3.21 11.20 0.43
CA GLN A 31 -3.67 12.41 -0.27
C GLN A 31 -2.85 12.65 -1.54
N PRO A 32 -3.44 12.52 -2.74
CA PRO A 32 -4.80 12.02 -3.01
C PRO A 32 -4.97 10.54 -2.61
N ASP A 33 -6.22 10.13 -2.35
CA ASP A 33 -6.61 8.73 -2.12
C ASP A 33 -7.12 8.03 -3.40
N SER A 34 -7.26 8.78 -4.49
CA SER A 34 -7.59 8.26 -5.82
C SER A 34 -6.82 9.08 -6.86
N PHE A 35 -5.94 8.43 -7.61
CA PHE A 35 -5.04 9.10 -8.57
C PHE A 35 -4.71 8.19 -9.75
N ALA A 36 -4.32 8.80 -10.88
CA ALA A 36 -3.93 8.08 -12.09
C ALA A 36 -2.47 8.37 -12.45
N ALA A 37 -1.81 7.38 -13.06
CA ALA A 37 -0.45 7.45 -13.56
C ALA A 37 -0.27 6.46 -14.73
N ASN A 38 0.47 6.87 -15.75
CA ASN A 38 0.71 6.10 -16.96
C ASN A 38 1.91 5.16 -16.80
N GLU A 39 2.06 4.21 -17.71
CA GLU A 39 3.26 3.37 -17.77
C GLU A 39 4.51 4.22 -18.04
N GLY A 40 5.53 4.04 -17.20
CA GLY A 40 6.74 4.87 -17.19
C GLY A 40 6.74 6.00 -16.16
N ASP A 41 5.58 6.39 -15.61
CA ASP A 41 5.50 7.39 -14.54
C ASP A 41 6.06 6.85 -13.21
N SER A 42 6.37 7.75 -12.28
CA SER A 42 6.78 7.42 -10.90
C SER A 42 5.78 7.97 -9.90
N VAL A 43 5.38 7.17 -8.91
CA VAL A 43 4.57 7.63 -7.77
C VAL A 43 5.45 7.71 -6.53
N VAL A 44 5.54 8.89 -5.93
CA VAL A 44 6.35 9.17 -4.74
C VAL A 44 5.43 9.33 -3.54
N PHE A 45 5.55 8.43 -2.58
CA PHE A 45 4.78 8.46 -1.34
C PHE A 45 5.59 9.18 -0.26
N HIS A 46 5.16 10.38 0.14
CA HIS A 46 5.79 11.22 1.16
C HIS A 46 5.19 10.95 2.54
N PHE A 47 6.00 10.51 3.50
CA PHE A 47 5.53 10.13 4.84
C PHE A 47 5.61 11.28 5.82
N TYR A 48 4.48 11.59 6.44
CA TYR A 48 4.35 12.66 7.44
C TYR A 48 4.22 12.11 8.86
N SER A 49 4.82 12.77 9.85
CA SER A 49 4.80 12.37 11.27
C SER A 49 3.45 12.56 11.98
N GLY A 50 2.46 13.19 11.34
CA GLY A 50 1.26 13.73 12.00
C GLY A 50 0.40 12.71 12.75
N SER A 51 0.34 11.46 12.29
CA SER A 51 -0.41 10.37 12.94
C SER A 51 0.44 9.12 13.24
N GLY A 52 1.75 9.30 13.43
CA GLY A 52 2.69 8.23 13.73
C GLY A 52 3.27 7.55 12.48
N SER A 53 3.45 6.24 12.55
CA SER A 53 4.03 5.46 11.46
C SER A 53 2.96 4.93 10.49
N HIS A 54 3.32 4.87 9.22
CA HIS A 54 2.44 4.43 8.14
C HIS A 54 3.15 3.46 7.19
N SER A 55 2.41 2.87 6.27
CA SER A 55 2.98 2.09 5.16
C SER A 55 2.16 2.27 3.89
N VAL A 56 2.79 1.94 2.77
CA VAL A 56 2.18 1.78 1.45
C VAL A 56 2.32 0.31 1.09
N ALA A 57 1.21 -0.41 0.91
CA ALA A 57 1.19 -1.81 0.52
C ALA A 57 0.08 -2.08 -0.52
N LEU A 58 0.34 -2.94 -1.51
CA LEU A 58 -0.68 -3.36 -2.48
C LEU A 58 -1.58 -4.49 -1.93
N SER A 59 -2.89 -4.40 -2.13
CA SER A 59 -3.87 -5.49 -1.95
C SER A 59 -4.67 -5.74 -3.23
N ALA A 60 -5.57 -6.72 -3.19
CA ALA A 60 -6.70 -6.78 -4.12
C ALA A 60 -7.92 -6.03 -3.54
N PHE A 61 -8.92 -5.75 -4.38
CA PHE A 61 -10.19 -5.14 -3.97
C PHE A 61 -10.96 -6.02 -2.98
N ASP A 62 -11.06 -7.32 -3.28
CA ASP A 62 -11.85 -8.30 -2.51
C ASP A 62 -11.14 -8.78 -1.22
N THR A 63 -9.82 -8.56 -1.12
CA THR A 63 -9.01 -8.85 0.08
C THR A 63 -8.33 -7.59 0.61
N PRO A 64 -9.10 -6.58 1.04
CA PRO A 64 -8.54 -5.34 1.57
C PRO A 64 -7.74 -5.61 2.85
N CYS A 65 -6.79 -4.74 3.14
CA CYS A 65 -5.90 -4.84 4.31
C CYS A 65 -4.99 -6.09 4.35
N GLN A 66 -4.93 -6.87 3.26
CA GLN A 66 -4.09 -8.05 3.11
C GLN A 66 -3.17 -7.89 1.88
N PRO A 67 -1.95 -8.42 1.90
CA PRO A 67 -0.99 -8.19 0.83
C PRO A 67 -1.32 -8.98 -0.43
N ALA A 68 -1.25 -8.32 -1.59
CA ALA A 68 -1.31 -8.97 -2.89
C ALA A 68 0.05 -9.65 -3.21
N SER A 69 -0.02 -10.84 -3.81
CA SER A 69 1.19 -11.54 -4.30
C SER A 69 1.87 -10.72 -5.41
N GLY A 70 3.19 -10.57 -5.32
CA GLY A 70 3.97 -9.77 -6.28
C GLY A 70 3.74 -8.25 -6.21
N GLY A 71 2.99 -7.76 -5.21
CA GLY A 71 2.74 -6.34 -5.01
C GLY A 71 3.91 -5.57 -4.41
N PHE A 72 3.74 -4.26 -4.20
CA PHE A 72 4.73 -3.42 -3.54
C PHE A 72 4.50 -3.25 -2.03
N TYR A 73 5.55 -2.92 -1.28
CA TYR A 73 5.52 -2.57 0.14
C TYR A 73 6.67 -1.66 0.54
N SER A 74 6.35 -0.54 1.20
CA SER A 74 7.33 0.43 1.72
C SER A 74 8.07 0.00 2.99
N GLY A 75 7.60 -1.04 3.67
CA GLY A 75 7.88 -1.20 5.10
C GLY A 75 7.05 -0.24 5.97
N ILE A 76 7.24 -0.30 7.29
CA ILE A 76 6.65 0.66 8.21
C ILE A 76 7.60 1.86 8.34
N ILE A 77 7.16 3.03 7.87
CA ILE A 77 7.94 4.26 7.87
C ILE A 77 7.31 5.23 8.86
N MET A 78 8.13 5.72 9.79
CA MET A 78 7.83 6.93 10.56
C MET A 78 8.32 8.12 9.73
N GLY A 79 7.39 9.02 9.37
CA GLY A 79 7.70 10.22 8.60
C GLY A 79 8.20 11.38 9.45
N ASP A 80 8.29 12.56 8.83
CA ASP A 80 8.63 13.83 9.47
C ASP A 80 7.61 14.93 9.13
N GLN A 81 7.90 16.20 9.46
CA GLN A 81 6.97 17.30 9.19
C GLN A 81 7.04 17.85 7.75
N ALA A 82 8.09 17.50 6.98
CA ALA A 82 8.33 17.98 5.62
C ALA A 82 7.78 17.00 4.55
N GLY A 83 7.85 15.70 4.84
CA GLY A 83 7.64 14.61 3.90
C GLY A 83 8.94 14.11 3.24
N ASP A 84 10.12 14.32 3.85
CA ASP A 84 11.42 13.94 3.26
C ASP A 84 11.68 12.43 3.30
N HIS A 85 10.92 11.71 4.13
CA HIS A 85 10.86 10.24 4.12
C HIS A 85 9.96 9.81 2.98
N THR A 86 10.52 9.12 1.98
CA THR A 86 9.80 8.77 0.75
C THR A 86 9.88 7.28 0.41
N TYR A 87 8.84 6.80 -0.28
CA TYR A 87 8.84 5.52 -0.96
C TYR A 87 8.38 5.72 -2.40
N THR A 88 9.19 5.33 -3.39
CA THR A 88 8.90 5.55 -4.80
C THR A 88 8.66 4.23 -5.53
N ILE A 89 7.57 4.15 -6.28
CA ILE A 89 7.28 3.03 -7.21
C ILE A 89 7.30 3.52 -8.66
N ASN A 90 7.77 2.67 -9.57
CA ASN A 90 7.67 2.90 -11.00
C ASN A 90 6.38 2.24 -11.52
N ILE A 91 5.64 2.93 -12.38
CA ILE A 91 4.38 2.43 -12.91
C ILE A 91 4.64 1.58 -14.15
N THR A 92 4.33 0.30 -14.04
CA THR A 92 4.50 -0.71 -15.11
C THR A 92 3.16 -1.22 -15.65
N THR A 93 2.04 -0.69 -15.16
CA THR A 93 0.70 -1.04 -15.63
C THR A 93 -0.31 0.08 -15.35
N THR A 94 -1.26 0.25 -16.26
CA THR A 94 -2.44 1.11 -16.09
C THR A 94 -3.66 0.40 -15.44
N THR A 95 -3.54 -0.86 -15.02
CA THR A 95 -4.64 -1.54 -14.31
C THR A 95 -4.88 -0.98 -12.90
N PRO A 96 -6.12 -1.01 -12.37
CA PRO A 96 -6.40 -0.57 -11.01
C PRO A 96 -5.58 -1.30 -9.94
N GLN A 97 -4.97 -0.51 -9.05
CA GLN A 97 -4.14 -1.00 -7.94
C GLN A 97 -4.66 -0.44 -6.61
N TYR A 98 -4.97 -1.34 -5.69
CA TYR A 98 -5.59 -1.04 -4.41
C TYR A 98 -4.53 -0.99 -3.30
N ILE A 99 -4.46 0.12 -2.58
CA ILE A 99 -3.35 0.44 -1.67
C ILE A 99 -3.88 0.58 -0.24
N TYR A 100 -3.18 0.02 0.74
CA TYR A 100 -3.54 0.14 2.15
C TYR A 100 -2.34 0.42 3.06
N CYS A 101 -2.64 0.97 4.25
CA CYS A 101 -1.70 1.05 5.35
C CYS A 101 -1.82 -0.19 6.26
N SER A 102 -0.72 -0.94 6.40
CA SER A 102 -0.64 -2.20 7.14
C SER A 102 -0.53 -2.04 8.67
N VAL A 103 -0.36 -0.80 9.16
CA VAL A 103 -0.20 -0.48 10.58
C VAL A 103 -1.51 -0.65 11.33
N GLY A 104 -1.53 -1.59 12.29
CA GLY A 104 -2.61 -1.74 13.29
C GLY A 104 -4.00 -1.86 12.68
N SER A 105 -4.82 -0.83 12.89
CA SER A 105 -6.18 -0.69 12.36
C SER A 105 -6.33 0.43 11.32
N HIS A 106 -5.23 0.98 10.80
CA HIS A 106 -5.27 2.14 9.89
C HIS A 106 -6.10 1.85 8.63
N CYS A 107 -5.91 0.69 8.01
CA CYS A 107 -6.69 0.28 6.84
C CYS A 107 -8.20 0.21 7.13
N GLN A 108 -8.61 -0.42 8.23
CA GLN A 108 -10.01 -0.53 8.63
C GLN A 108 -10.63 0.83 9.00
N ASN A 109 -9.81 1.76 9.51
CA ASN A 109 -10.20 3.15 9.73
C ASN A 109 -10.26 4.00 8.44
N GLY A 110 -10.07 3.38 7.27
CA GLY A 110 -10.20 4.03 5.96
C GLY A 110 -8.90 4.55 5.35
N MET A 111 -7.72 4.21 5.92
CA MET A 111 -6.42 4.52 5.33
C MET A 111 -6.10 3.57 4.17
N VAL A 112 -6.74 3.86 3.05
CA VAL A 112 -6.63 3.16 1.78
C VAL A 112 -6.64 4.15 0.60
N ALA A 113 -6.07 3.75 -0.53
CA ALA A 113 -6.06 4.53 -1.76
C ALA A 113 -6.23 3.62 -3.00
N ILE A 114 -6.51 4.23 -4.15
CA ILE A 114 -6.51 3.56 -5.45
C ILE A 114 -5.62 4.33 -6.43
N LEU A 115 -4.66 3.61 -7.02
CA LEU A 115 -3.94 4.02 -8.20
C LEU A 115 -4.66 3.48 -9.45
N ASN A 116 -4.81 4.31 -10.47
CA ASN A 116 -5.51 4.02 -11.72
C ASN A 116 -6.94 3.49 -11.48
N PRO A 117 -7.81 4.30 -10.85
CA PRO A 117 -9.18 3.89 -10.56
C PRO A 117 -9.91 3.43 -11.84
N PRO A 118 -10.77 2.41 -11.75
CA PRO A 118 -11.54 1.94 -12.89
C PRO A 118 -12.50 3.03 -13.39
N SER A 119 -13.11 2.83 -14.57
CA SER A 119 -14.11 3.77 -15.09
C SER A 119 -15.22 4.03 -14.09
N SER A 120 -15.83 5.22 -14.14
CA SER A 120 -16.92 5.65 -13.23
C SER A 120 -18.18 4.76 -13.23
N SER A 121 -18.29 3.84 -14.19
CA SER A 121 -19.31 2.79 -14.24
C SER A 121 -18.99 1.54 -13.41
N SER A 122 -17.77 1.42 -12.87
CA SER A 122 -17.35 0.30 -12.04
C SER A 122 -17.77 0.49 -10.58
N SER A 123 -18.24 -0.59 -9.95
CA SER A 123 -18.54 -0.61 -8.51
C SER A 123 -17.29 -0.77 -7.62
N GLN A 124 -16.08 -0.86 -8.20
CA GLN A 124 -14.81 -0.99 -7.48
C GLN A 124 -14.10 0.36 -7.32
N ASP A 125 -14.82 1.38 -6.83
CA ASP A 125 -14.26 2.72 -6.59
C ASP A 125 -13.61 2.84 -5.19
N ILE A 126 -13.04 4.03 -4.91
CA ILE A 126 -12.42 4.31 -3.61
C ILE A 126 -13.43 4.25 -2.45
N THR A 127 -14.69 4.57 -2.70
CA THR A 127 -15.77 4.49 -1.72
C THR A 127 -16.07 3.05 -1.33
N ALA A 128 -16.20 2.17 -2.33
CA ALA A 128 -16.41 0.74 -2.15
C ALA A 128 -15.22 0.08 -1.46
N TYR A 129 -13.99 0.39 -1.88
CA TYR A 129 -12.77 -0.16 -1.27
C TYR A 129 -12.58 0.30 0.19
N LYS A 130 -12.90 1.56 0.53
CA LYS A 130 -12.99 2.03 1.93
C LYS A 130 -14.05 1.26 2.74
N ASN A 131 -15.16 0.89 2.12
CA ASN A 131 -16.23 0.16 2.80
C ASN A 131 -15.91 -1.33 2.99
N THR A 132 -15.21 -1.98 2.04
CA THR A 132 -14.72 -3.36 2.25
C THR A 132 -13.60 -3.38 3.29
N ALA A 133 -12.68 -2.40 3.27
CA ALA A 133 -11.58 -2.29 4.23
C ALA A 133 -12.04 -2.19 5.70
N LYS A 134 -13.12 -1.44 6.00
CA LYS A 134 -13.73 -1.38 7.34
C LYS A 134 -14.13 -2.74 7.91
N ASN A 135 -14.46 -3.70 7.04
CA ASN A 135 -14.90 -5.04 7.42
C ASN A 135 -13.75 -6.08 7.43
N ALA A 136 -12.52 -5.68 7.11
CA ALA A 136 -11.36 -6.57 7.18
C ALA A 136 -11.01 -6.88 8.65
N MET A 137 -10.76 -8.16 8.96
CA MET A 137 -10.49 -8.61 10.32
C MET A 137 -9.26 -7.93 10.96
N ARG A 138 -8.20 -7.72 10.16
CA ARG A 138 -6.89 -7.20 10.58
C ARG A 138 -6.16 -6.67 9.33
N ALA A 139 -5.31 -5.66 9.50
CA ALA A 139 -4.29 -5.32 8.51
C ALA A 139 -3.03 -6.20 8.69
N SER A 140 -2.48 -6.75 7.60
CA SER A 140 -1.25 -7.54 7.63
C SER A 140 -0.19 -6.96 6.72
N PRO A 141 1.06 -6.73 7.17
CA PRO A 141 2.16 -6.35 6.29
C PRO A 141 2.70 -7.57 5.52
N PRO A 142 3.32 -7.36 4.34
CA PRO A 142 4.35 -8.25 3.80
C PRO A 142 5.57 -8.33 4.73
N SER A 143 6.41 -9.35 4.51
CA SER A 143 7.62 -9.57 5.30
C SER A 143 8.70 -8.51 5.05
N ASP A 144 8.92 -8.14 3.78
CA ASP A 144 10.09 -7.38 3.33
C ASP A 144 9.68 -6.22 2.41
N VAL A 145 10.45 -5.14 2.44
CA VAL A 145 10.31 -3.99 1.51
C VAL A 145 10.53 -4.46 0.09
N GLN A 146 9.59 -4.18 -0.83
CA GLN A 146 9.61 -4.73 -2.19
C GLN A 146 8.85 -3.85 -3.18
N GLY A 147 9.26 -3.86 -4.46
CA GLY A 147 8.53 -3.19 -5.54
C GLY A 147 8.73 -1.67 -5.66
N GLY A 148 9.73 -1.11 -4.98
CA GLY A 148 10.04 0.32 -4.99
C GLY A 148 11.28 0.64 -4.16
N VAL A 149 11.60 1.93 -4.03
CA VAL A 149 12.80 2.43 -3.34
C VAL A 149 12.39 3.31 -2.17
N VAL A 150 12.90 3.03 -0.97
CA VAL A 150 12.78 3.92 0.19
C VAL A 150 13.96 4.90 0.21
N ALA A 151 13.70 6.18 0.41
CA ALA A 151 14.72 7.20 0.64
C ALA A 151 14.41 8.03 1.90
N THR A 152 15.46 8.50 2.56
CA THR A 152 15.36 9.18 3.86
C THR A 152 16.22 10.44 3.84
N GLY A 153 15.58 11.60 3.85
CA GLY A 153 16.22 12.91 3.73
C GLY A 153 16.19 13.44 2.29
N GLY A 154 16.06 14.76 2.15
CA GLY A 154 15.74 15.49 0.90
C GLY A 154 16.78 15.48 -0.23
N SER A 155 17.44 14.36 -0.50
CA SER A 155 18.20 14.12 -1.73
C SER A 155 17.35 13.32 -2.71
N SER A 156 16.62 14.02 -3.57
CA SER A 156 15.88 13.41 -4.68
C SER A 156 16.85 12.60 -5.56
N ALA A 157 16.71 11.27 -5.53
CA ALA A 157 17.53 10.38 -6.33
C ALA A 157 17.10 10.45 -7.81
N SER A 158 17.68 11.39 -8.56
CA SER A 158 17.55 11.43 -10.01
C SER A 158 18.07 10.13 -10.62
N ALA A 159 17.16 9.29 -11.12
CA ALA A 159 17.51 8.03 -11.76
C ALA A 159 18.28 8.29 -13.06
N SER A 160 19.61 8.12 -13.01
CA SER A 160 20.47 8.24 -14.19
C SER A 160 20.23 7.10 -15.16
N ALA A 161 19.56 7.40 -16.29
CA ALA A 161 19.38 6.45 -17.38
C ALA A 161 20.74 6.01 -17.94
N SER A 162 21.10 4.74 -17.74
CA SER A 162 22.34 4.17 -18.27
C SER A 162 22.21 3.89 -19.76
N SER A 163 22.80 4.76 -20.60
CA SER A 163 22.88 4.59 -22.04
C SER A 163 24.24 4.02 -22.47
N SER A 164 24.29 2.70 -22.61
CA SER A 164 25.44 1.98 -23.16
C SER A 164 25.65 2.32 -24.64
N SER A 165 26.81 2.86 -25.00
CA SER A 165 27.34 2.80 -26.37
C SER A 165 28.87 2.78 -26.39
N ILE A 166 29.44 2.29 -27.49
CA ILE A 166 30.72 1.57 -27.50
C ILE A 166 31.73 2.28 -28.41
N SER A 167 33.02 2.26 -28.02
CA SER A 167 34.21 2.00 -28.88
C SER A 167 35.35 3.04 -28.83
N MET A 168 36.54 2.53 -28.47
CA MET A 168 37.87 2.77 -29.09
C MET A 168 38.45 4.20 -29.21
N SER A 169 39.76 4.46 -29.05
CA SER A 169 40.92 3.64 -28.64
C SER A 169 42.15 4.56 -28.42
N MET A 170 43.25 3.99 -27.87
CA MET A 170 44.64 4.52 -27.86
C MET A 170 44.97 5.65 -26.85
N SER A 171 46.16 5.74 -26.25
CA SER A 171 47.31 4.80 -26.13
C SER A 171 48.36 5.33 -25.13
N MET A 172 49.00 4.42 -24.36
CA MET A 172 50.30 4.61 -23.64
C MET A 172 50.36 5.73 -22.56
N SER A 173 51.19 5.70 -21.52
CA SER A 173 52.35 4.84 -21.19
C SER A 173 52.58 4.83 -19.66
N SER A 174 53.12 3.73 -19.11
CA SER A 174 54.06 3.67 -17.95
C SER A 174 53.69 4.33 -16.60
N SER A 175 54.08 3.84 -15.42
CA SER A 175 54.75 2.63 -14.91
C SER A 175 54.69 2.71 -13.36
N MET A 176 55.32 1.74 -12.66
CA MET A 176 55.73 1.77 -11.24
C MET A 176 54.81 1.10 -10.19
N THR A 177 55.19 -0.15 -9.89
CA THR A 177 55.43 -0.73 -8.55
C THR A 177 54.34 -0.60 -7.45
N MET A 178 53.66 -1.69 -7.11
CA MET A 178 54.05 -2.66 -6.06
C MET A 178 53.95 -2.13 -4.62
N THR A 179 53.08 -2.73 -3.80
CA THR A 179 53.51 -3.65 -2.72
C THR A 179 52.29 -4.28 -2.02
N SER A 180 52.38 -5.59 -1.79
CA SER A 180 51.37 -6.43 -1.14
C SER A 180 51.28 -6.22 0.37
N SER A 181 50.20 -6.69 0.99
CA SER A 181 50.27 -7.35 2.30
C SER A 181 49.11 -8.34 2.46
N SER A 182 49.44 -9.62 2.55
CA SER A 182 48.53 -10.74 2.76
C SER A 182 48.95 -11.48 4.03
N SER A 183 48.05 -11.67 5.00
CA SER A 183 48.10 -12.72 6.04
C SER A 183 46.67 -12.85 6.61
N SER A 184 45.88 -13.88 6.33
CA SER A 184 46.02 -15.30 6.70
C SER A 184 45.76 -15.59 8.19
N SER A 185 44.57 -16.14 8.45
CA SER A 185 44.31 -17.42 9.15
C SER A 185 44.89 -17.62 10.57
N SER A 186 44.16 -18.19 11.53
CA SER A 186 43.60 -19.56 11.45
C SER A 186 42.58 -19.86 12.56
N ALA A 187 41.80 -20.93 12.37
CA ALA A 187 40.84 -21.45 13.34
C ALA A 187 41.47 -22.27 14.48
N THR A 188 40.71 -22.51 15.56
CA THR A 188 40.85 -23.71 16.42
C THR A 188 39.49 -24.07 17.02
N ALA A 189 39.14 -25.36 17.01
CA ALA A 189 37.91 -25.90 17.59
C ALA A 189 38.22 -26.65 18.91
N LYS A 190 37.22 -26.83 19.79
CA LYS A 190 37.25 -27.91 20.79
C LYS A 190 35.86 -28.39 21.25
N THR A 191 35.67 -29.69 21.11
CA THR A 191 34.60 -30.56 21.65
C THR A 191 34.87 -30.85 23.16
N THR A 192 34.05 -31.53 24.01
CA THR A 192 33.15 -32.70 23.82
C THR A 192 32.33 -33.00 25.10
N SER A 193 31.16 -33.66 24.98
CA SER A 193 30.55 -34.64 25.95
C SER A 193 30.06 -34.13 27.34
N SER A 194 29.13 -34.72 28.11
CA SER A 194 28.32 -35.99 28.13
C SER A 194 27.30 -35.93 29.32
N SER A 195 26.23 -36.73 29.51
CA SER A 195 25.43 -37.67 28.69
C SER A 195 24.16 -38.18 29.45
N SER A 196 23.07 -38.49 28.72
CA SER A 196 21.99 -39.50 28.99
C SER A 196 21.24 -39.62 30.34
N ARG A 197 19.89 -39.70 30.28
CA ARG A 197 19.10 -40.85 30.82
C ARG A 197 17.61 -40.84 30.38
N ALA A 198 16.97 -42.01 30.39
CA ALA A 198 15.55 -42.23 30.06
C ALA A 198 14.72 -42.61 31.32
N GLY A 199 13.39 -42.50 31.24
CA GLY A 199 12.44 -42.86 32.32
C GLY A 199 10.99 -42.99 31.83
N THR A 200 10.19 -43.82 32.50
CA THR A 200 8.95 -44.44 31.95
C THR A 200 7.66 -44.01 32.68
N ALA A 201 6.55 -43.92 31.92
CA ALA A 201 5.11 -43.91 32.24
C ALA A 201 4.57 -43.73 33.69
N THR A 202 3.49 -42.93 33.85
CA THR A 202 2.15 -43.43 34.31
C THR A 202 0.98 -42.44 34.15
N THR A 203 -0.19 -43.00 33.84
CA THR A 203 -1.60 -42.56 33.96
C THR A 203 -1.97 -41.28 34.74
N SER A 204 -2.90 -40.46 34.18
CA SER A 204 -4.33 -40.46 34.59
C SER A 204 -5.18 -39.39 33.86
N SER A 205 -6.37 -39.79 33.37
CA SER A 205 -7.54 -38.92 33.18
C SER A 205 -8.51 -39.18 34.35
N PRO A 206 -9.39 -38.26 34.76
CA PRO A 206 -10.77 -38.37 34.25
C PRO A 206 -11.63 -37.07 34.20
N SER A 207 -12.73 -37.20 33.44
CA SER A 207 -14.09 -36.71 33.69
C SER A 207 -14.44 -35.22 33.84
N ALA A 208 -15.29 -34.84 32.89
CA ALA A 208 -16.36 -33.85 32.96
C ALA A 208 -17.24 -33.84 34.24
N ALA A 209 -17.75 -32.64 34.54
CA ALA A 209 -19.12 -32.37 34.97
C ALA A 209 -19.54 -31.08 34.23
N THR A 210 -20.68 -30.95 33.53
CA THR A 210 -22.05 -31.40 33.78
C THR A 210 -22.69 -30.72 35.00
N THR A 211 -23.24 -29.53 34.76
CA THR A 211 -24.39 -29.02 35.52
C THR A 211 -25.48 -28.58 34.53
N THR A 212 -26.30 -29.56 34.15
CA THR A 212 -27.61 -29.33 33.57
C THR A 212 -28.49 -28.60 34.58
N SER A 213 -29.24 -27.58 34.15
CA SER A 213 -30.43 -27.11 34.85
C SER A 213 -31.52 -26.75 33.84
N THR A 214 -32.14 -27.81 33.35
CA THR A 214 -33.42 -27.81 32.64
C THR A 214 -34.50 -27.13 33.49
N SER A 215 -35.33 -26.28 32.89
CA SER A 215 -36.80 -26.41 33.00
C SER A 215 -37.55 -25.54 32.01
N ALA A 216 -38.58 -26.15 31.40
CA ALA A 216 -39.81 -25.61 30.81
C ALA A 216 -39.77 -24.20 30.14
N GLY A 217 -40.18 -24.01 28.88
CA GLY A 217 -40.96 -24.88 28.00
C GLY A 217 -42.44 -24.48 27.98
N GLN A 218 -42.82 -23.72 26.95
CA GLN A 218 -44.23 -23.65 26.53
C GLN A 218 -44.33 -23.23 25.05
N THR A 219 -44.83 -24.15 24.23
CA THR A 219 -45.37 -23.84 22.91
C THR A 219 -46.69 -23.08 23.06
N ASN A 220 -46.87 -21.96 22.36
CA ASN A 220 -48.21 -21.62 21.88
C ASN A 220 -48.18 -20.88 20.54
N THR A 221 -49.21 -21.12 19.75
CA THR A 221 -49.39 -20.67 18.37
C THR A 221 -50.49 -19.61 18.28
N GLN A 222 -50.56 -18.88 17.14
CA GLN A 222 -51.64 -17.96 16.76
C GLN A 222 -51.73 -16.69 17.65
N LYS A 223 -51.76 -15.46 17.12
CA LYS A 223 -52.75 -14.95 16.15
C LYS A 223 -52.31 -13.63 15.50
N TRP A 224 -52.77 -13.46 14.25
CA TRP A 224 -53.06 -12.21 13.55
C TRP A 224 -53.51 -11.02 14.43
N SER A 225 -52.96 -9.83 14.16
CA SER A 225 -53.74 -8.58 14.16
C SER A 225 -53.02 -7.47 13.40
N THR A 226 -53.72 -6.83 12.45
CA THR A 226 -53.27 -5.67 11.69
C THR A 226 -53.55 -4.38 12.46
N ILE A 227 -52.57 -3.49 12.62
CA ILE A 227 -52.81 -2.08 12.98
C ILE A 227 -52.02 -1.17 12.03
N LEU A 228 -52.66 -0.05 11.67
CA LEU A 228 -52.29 0.84 10.58
C LEU A 228 -51.13 1.79 10.93
N GLY A 229 -50.57 2.36 9.87
CA GLY A 229 -49.39 3.21 9.87
C GLY A 229 -49.47 4.53 10.62
N MET A 230 -48.30 5.17 10.69
CA MET A 230 -48.19 6.62 10.81
C MET A 230 -47.01 7.12 9.96
N THR A 231 -47.34 7.67 8.80
CA THR A 231 -46.38 8.36 7.93
C THR A 231 -46.06 9.72 8.54
N VAL A 232 -44.83 9.93 9.01
CA VAL A 232 -44.39 11.24 9.50
C VAL A 232 -43.66 11.98 8.37
N LEU A 233 -44.39 12.86 7.69
CA LEU A 233 -43.84 13.88 6.81
C LEU A 233 -43.33 15.04 7.67
N ILE A 234 -42.01 15.25 7.73
CA ILE A 234 -41.43 16.48 8.30
C ILE A 234 -41.08 17.41 7.14
N ALA A 235 -41.73 18.58 7.10
CA ALA A 235 -41.59 19.54 6.02
C ALA A 235 -40.78 20.78 6.46
N GLY A 236 -39.88 21.21 5.58
CA GLY A 236 -39.35 22.58 5.51
C GLY A 236 -38.05 22.86 6.29
N PRO A 237 -37.51 24.09 6.17
CA PRO A 237 -38.00 25.19 5.34
C PRO A 237 -37.08 25.54 4.14
N SER A 238 -37.64 26.27 3.18
CA SER A 238 -36.95 26.77 1.97
C SER A 238 -35.78 27.68 2.30
N LEU A 239 -34.61 27.42 1.71
CA LEU A 239 -33.46 28.32 1.76
C LEU A 239 -33.55 29.34 0.60
N LEU A 240 -33.55 30.62 0.93
CA LEU A 240 -33.51 31.71 -0.04
C LEU A 240 -32.13 31.74 -0.73
N VAL A 241 -32.13 31.70 -2.06
CA VAL A 241 -30.92 31.99 -2.86
C VAL A 241 -30.81 33.50 -3.01
N LEU A 242 -29.67 34.04 -2.58
CA LEU A 242 -29.28 35.42 -2.88
C LEU A 242 -28.51 35.44 -4.21
N GLU A 243 -29.15 35.98 -5.24
CA GLU A 243 -28.51 36.31 -6.51
C GLU A 243 -27.40 37.35 -6.28
N ASN A 244 -26.17 37.11 -6.76
CA ASN A 244 -25.09 38.07 -6.75
C ASN A 244 -24.76 38.49 -8.18
N GLU A 245 -25.11 39.72 -8.55
CA GLU A 245 -24.71 40.37 -9.79
C GLU A 245 -23.23 40.80 -9.75
N PRO A 246 -22.40 40.50 -10.76
CA PRO A 246 -21.04 41.00 -10.85
C PRO A 246 -21.00 42.41 -11.47
N LEU A 247 -20.65 43.42 -10.66
CA LEU A 247 -20.42 44.77 -11.18
C LEU A 247 -19.01 44.89 -11.80
N ALA A 248 -18.95 45.18 -13.10
CA ALA A 248 -17.69 45.37 -13.80
C ALA A 248 -17.11 46.78 -13.59
N LYS A 249 -15.82 46.87 -13.24
CA LYS A 249 -14.90 47.89 -13.76
C LYS A 249 -13.42 47.51 -13.59
#